data_AF-A0A3C0VE46-F1
#
_entry.id   AF-A0A3C0VE46-F1
#
_cell.length_a   1.000
_cell.length_b   1.000
_cell.length_c   1.000
_cell.angle_alpha   90.00
_cell.angle_beta   90.00
_cell.angle_gamma   90.00
#
_symmetry.space_group_name_H-M   'P 1'
#
loop_
_entity.id
_entity.type
_entity.pdbx_description
1 polymer ?
#
loop_
_entity_poly.entity_id
_entity_poly.type
_entity_poly.pdbx_seq_one_letter_code
_entity_poly.pdbx_strand_id
1 'polypeptide(L)' 'MPLRPLPYREVRRKLIAAGFVEVAQRGSHVKFARQDPQGLRTAIVPCHREIAVGTLRSILRQAGMSIEEFEPF' A
#
# COMPACT_ATOMS: atom_id res chain seq x y z
N MET A 1 -1.79 1.26 -16.33
CA MET A 1 -0.37 0.94 -16.65
C MET A 1 0.02 -0.37 -15.96
N PRO A 2 0.99 -1.16 -16.49
CA PRO A 2 1.47 -2.33 -15.76
C PRO A 2 2.18 -1.90 -14.47
N LEU A 3 1.91 -2.59 -13.37
CA LEU A 3 2.66 -2.42 -12.12
C LEU A 3 4.13 -2.77 -12.34
N ARG A 4 5.02 -1.99 -11.74
CA ARG A 4 6.46 -2.24 -11.71
C ARG A 4 6.92 -2.32 -10.25
N PRO A 5 8.07 -2.95 -9.96
CA PRO A 5 8.62 -2.90 -8.61
C PRO A 5 8.81 -1.46 -8.14
N LEU A 6 8.45 -1.19 -6.88
CA LEU A 6 8.52 0.16 -6.30
C LEU A 6 9.25 0.14 -4.96
N PRO A 7 9.99 1.21 -4.62
CA PRO A 7 10.56 1.32 -3.29
C PRO A 7 9.47 1.57 -2.25
N TYR A 8 9.69 1.11 -1.01
CA TYR A 8 8.74 1.32 0.10
C TYR A 8 8.27 2.77 0.22
N ARG A 9 9.19 3.74 0.09
CA ARG A 9 8.87 5.17 0.17
C ARG A 9 7.76 5.60 -0.80
N GLU A 10 7.74 5.01 -1.99
CA GLU A 10 6.75 5.35 -3.03
C GLU A 10 5.40 4.71 -2.72
N VAL A 11 5.40 3.44 -2.30
CA VAL A 11 4.19 2.74 -1.85
C VAL A 11 3.56 3.45 -0.66
N ARG A 12 4.38 3.83 0.33
CA ARG A 12 3.98 4.63 1.49
C ARG A 12 3.33 5.95 1.06
N ARG A 13 3.99 6.71 0.17
CA ARG A 13 3.47 8.00 -0.31
C ARG A 13 2.08 7.84 -0.93
N LYS A 14 1.92 6.83 -1.79
CA LYS A 14 0.66 6.54 -2.49
C LYS A 14 -0.46 6.10 -1.55
N LEU A 15 -0.15 5.23 -0.57
CA LEU A 15 -1.11 4.84 0.45
C LEU A 15 -1.56 6.04 1.31
N ILE A 16 -0.63 6.90 1.72
CA ILE A 16 -0.96 8.13 2.47
C ILE A 16 -1.85 9.06 1.63
N ALA A 17 -1.51 9.26 0.35
CA ALA A 17 -2.33 10.06 -0.57
C ALA A 17 -3.75 9.50 -0.74
N ALA A 18 -3.92 8.19 -0.65
CA ALA A 18 -5.22 7.53 -0.68
C ALA A 18 -5.95 7.51 0.68
N GLY A 19 -5.43 8.21 1.70
CA GLY A 19 -6.05 8.35 3.02
C GLY A 19 -5.69 7.26 4.02
N PHE A 20 -4.69 6.42 3.75
CA PHE A 20 -4.17 5.50 4.77
C PHE A 20 -3.23 6.21 5.74
N VAL A 21 -3.22 5.72 6.99
CA VAL A 21 -2.27 6.13 8.02
C VAL A 21 -1.45 4.95 8.50
N GLU A 22 -0.21 5.20 8.91
CA GLU A 22 0.64 4.20 9.55
C GLU A 22 0.19 4.01 11.00
N VAL A 23 -0.19 2.78 11.38
CA VAL A 23 -0.75 2.48 12.71
C VAL A 23 0.12 1.59 13.58
N ALA A 24 1.01 0.80 12.98
CA ALA A 24 1.94 -0.06 13.70
C ALA A 24 3.10 -0.48 12.81
N GLN A 25 4.22 -0.84 13.42
CA GLN A 25 5.35 -1.46 12.73
C GLN A 25 5.88 -2.64 13.56
N ARG A 26 6.21 -3.74 12.87
CA ARG A 26 6.93 -4.88 13.47
C ARG A 26 8.07 -5.28 12.55
N GLY A 27 9.30 -5.05 13.00
CA GLY A 27 10.48 -5.23 12.16
C GLY A 27 10.39 -4.37 10.90
N SER A 28 10.61 -4.97 9.73
CA SER A 28 10.47 -4.28 8.45
C SER A 28 9.03 -4.12 7.96
N HIS A 29 8.00 -4.65 8.62
CA HIS A 29 6.63 -4.58 8.11
C HIS A 29 5.84 -3.46 8.79
N VAL A 30 5.30 -2.55 7.98
CA VAL A 30 4.50 -1.41 8.43
C VAL A 30 3.04 -1.68 8.10
N LYS A 31 2.16 -1.51 9.10
CA LYS A 31 0.71 -1.63 8.96
C LYS A 31 0.13 -0.26 8.64
N PHE A 32 -0.58 -0.19 7.52
CA PHE A 32 -1.39 0.93 7.10
C PHE A 32 -2.86 0.63 7.36
N ALA A 33 -3.63 1.63 7.78
CA ALA A 33 -5.07 1.50 7.97
C ALA A 33 -5.83 2.71 7.40
N ARG A 34 -7.02 2.47 6.86
CA ARG A 34 -7.96 3.50 6.39
C ARG A 34 -9.38 3.08 6.74
N GLN A 35 -10.18 4.00 7.27
CA GLN A 35 -11.61 3.80 7.42
C GLN A 35 -12.30 4.19 6.09
N ASP A 36 -13.10 3.30 5.53
CA ASP A 36 -13.96 3.57 4.37
C ASP A 36 -15.44 3.25 4.72
N PRO A 37 -16.41 3.53 3.83
CA PRO A 37 -17.82 3.22 4.07
C PRO A 37 -18.12 1.72 4.22
N GLN A 38 -17.24 0.83 3.78
CA GLN A 38 -17.36 -0.63 3.92
C GLN A 38 -16.67 -1.17 5.18
N GLY A 39 -15.88 -0.34 5.88
CA GLY A 39 -15.24 -0.68 7.15
C GLY A 39 -13.77 -0.29 7.21
N LEU A 40 -13.05 -0.94 8.13
CA LEU A 40 -11.61 -0.74 8.28
C LEU A 40 -10.84 -1.55 7.23
N ARG A 41 -10.07 -0.88 6.37
CA ARG A 41 -9.08 -1.50 5.48
C ARG A 41 -7.71 -1.46 6.12
N THR A 42 -6.95 -2.53 5.96
CA THR A 42 -5.56 -2.58 6.42
C THR A 42 -4.67 -3.22 5.38
N ALA A 43 -3.48 -2.66 5.16
CA ALA A 43 -2.45 -3.23 4.29
C ALA A 43 -1.11 -3.35 5.03
N ILE A 44 -0.41 -4.46 4.82
CA ILE A 44 0.92 -4.68 5.39
C ILE A 44 1.96 -4.48 4.30
N VAL A 45 2.87 -3.53 4.51
CA VAL A 45 3.89 -3.15 3.52
C VAL A 45 5.29 -3.44 4.07
N PRO A 46 6.12 -4.23 3.37
CA PRO A 46 7.52 -4.40 3.75
C PRO A 46 8.34 -3.14 3.41
N CYS A 47 9.07 -2.62 4.39
CA CYS A 47 9.95 -1.46 4.30
C CYS A 47 11.28 -1.83 3.64
N HIS A 48 11.22 -2.26 2.37
CA HIS A 48 12.37 -2.67 1.57
C HIS A 48 12.72 -1.63 0.49
N ARG A 49 13.95 -1.70 -0.03
CA ARG A 49 14.40 -0.84 -1.15
C ARG A 49 13.58 -1.05 -2.42
N GLU A 50 13.06 -2.25 -2.60
CA GLU A 50 12.20 -2.62 -3.73
C GLU A 50 11.15 -3.63 -3.26
N ILE A 51 9.91 -3.41 -3.66
CA ILE A 51 8.76 -4.27 -3.41
C ILE A 51 8.33 -4.87 -4.74
N ALA A 52 8.40 -6.20 -4.83
CA ALA A 52 8.04 -6.93 -6.05
C ALA A 52 6.57 -6.74 -6.43
N VAL A 53 6.27 -6.85 -7.73
CA VAL A 53 4.91 -6.65 -8.28
C VAL A 53 3.87 -7.58 -7.63
N GLY A 54 4.22 -8.83 -7.34
CA GLY A 54 3.33 -9.75 -6.63
C GLY A 54 2.93 -9.25 -5.23
N THR A 55 3.89 -8.67 -4.51
CA THR A 55 3.65 -8.05 -3.20
C THR A 55 2.82 -6.79 -3.32
N LEU A 56 3.08 -5.94 -4.33
CA LEU A 56 2.24 -4.77 -4.62
C LEU A 56 0.79 -5.17 -4.88
N ARG A 57 0.54 -6.21 -5.69
CA ARG A 57 -0.82 -6.73 -5.92
C ARG A 57 -1.48 -7.21 -4.63
N SER A 58 -0.73 -7.87 -3.75
CA SER A 58 -1.24 -8.27 -2.43
C SER A 58 -1.62 -7.06 -1.57
N ILE A 59 -0.76 -6.03 -1.54
CA ILE A 59 -1.01 -4.77 -0.83
C ILE A 59 -2.27 -4.08 -1.35
N LEU A 60 -2.43 -3.94 -2.68
CA LEU A 60 -3.60 -3.33 -3.29
C LEU A 60 -4.89 -4.09 -2.97
N ARG A 61 -4.84 -5.42 -3.02
CA ARG A 61 -5.98 -6.27 -2.63
C ARG A 61 -6.36 -6.09 -1.16
N GLN A 62 -5.38 -6.00 -0.26
CA GLN A 62 -5.62 -5.73 1.17
C GLN A 62 -6.18 -4.32 1.41
N ALA A 63 -5.66 -3.33 0.68
CA ALA A 63 -6.09 -1.94 0.71
C ALA A 63 -7.49 -1.73 0.08
N GLY A 64 -7.98 -2.67 -0.71
CA GLY A 64 -9.20 -2.49 -1.51
C GLY A 64 -9.04 -1.38 -2.56
N MET A 65 -7.85 -1.28 -3.16
CA MET A 65 -7.47 -0.22 -4.08
C MET A 65 -7.21 -0.80 -5.47
N SER A 66 -7.68 -0.13 -6.53
CA SER A 66 -7.39 -0.51 -7.91
C SER A 66 -5.97 -0.09 -8.33
N ILE A 67 -5.51 -0.60 -9.48
CA ILE A 67 -4.20 -0.19 -10.01
C ILE A 67 -4.26 1.28 -10.47
N GLU A 68 -5.40 1.71 -11.00
CA GLU A 68 -5.65 3.08 -11.47
C GLU A 68 -5.62 4.08 -10.33
N GLU A 69 -6.20 3.73 -9.17
CA GLU A 69 -6.10 4.56 -7.96
C GLU A 69 -4.66 4.64 -7.43
N PHE A 70 -3.86 3.59 -7.63
CA PHE A 70 -2.48 3.52 -7.17
C PHE A 70 -1.46 4.19 -8.12
N GLU A 71 -1.73 4.17 -9.42
CA GLU A 71 -0.94 4.82 -10.47
C GLU A 71 -1.83 5.86 -11.20
N PRO A 72 -2.17 6.99 -10.56
CA PRO A 72 -2.84 8.09 -11.25
C PRO A 72 -1.91 8.68 -12.32
N PHE A 73 -2.49 9.02 -13.47
CA PHE A 73 -1.81 9.49 -14.69
C PHE A 73 -0.80 10.63 -14.47
#